data_AF-A0A978VRC4-F1
#
_entry.id   AF-A0A978VRC4-F1
#
_cell.length_a   1.000
_cell.length_b   1.000
_cell.length_c   1.000
_cell.angle_alpha   90.00
_cell.angle_beta   90.00
_cell.angle_gamma   90.00
#
_symmetry.space_group_name_H-M   'P 1'
#
loop_
_entity.id
_entity.type
_entity.pdbx_description
1 polymer ?
#
loop_
_entity_poly.entity_id
_entity_poly.type
_entity_poly.pdbx_seq_one_letter_code
_entity_poly.pdbx_strand_id
1 'polypeptide(L)'
;MQLVKFTHQMTDGWGLATDGKVLFGSDGTSTLYKINPQTFKVINKGIVKFNGREVHNLNELEFINGEIWANVWQTDCIARISPEGGSVLGWILLPNLRKELIAAGNSGIDVLNGIAWDSNNSRIFVTGKLWPKLYQIKLHPIKKNLNAGDIEELCLRGAIHF
;
A
#
# COMPACT_ATOMS: atom_id res chain seq x y z
N MET A 1 -32.37 4.63 -3.18
CA MET A 1 -30.91 4.73 -3.39
C MET A 1 -30.70 5.32 -4.77
N GLN A 2 -30.13 6.51 -4.89
CA GLN A 2 -29.93 7.18 -6.18
C GLN A 2 -28.47 6.96 -6.59
N LEU A 3 -28.26 6.34 -7.75
CA LEU A 3 -26.93 6.19 -8.32
C LEU A 3 -26.49 7.53 -8.90
N VAL A 4 -25.37 8.04 -8.43
CA VAL A 4 -24.74 9.26 -8.94
C VAL A 4 -23.45 8.88 -9.64
N LYS A 5 -23.20 9.48 -10.80
CA LYS A 5 -21.94 9.30 -11.55
C LYS A 5 -21.01 10.47 -11.27
N PHE A 6 -19.72 10.21 -11.15
CA PHE A 6 -18.67 11.20 -11.08
C PHE A 6 -17.52 10.80 -12.01
N THR A 7 -16.69 11.78 -12.40
CA THR A 7 -15.47 11.56 -13.17
C THR A 7 -14.28 11.86 -12.29
N HIS A 8 -13.24 11.04 -12.41
CA HIS A 8 -12.04 11.14 -11.58
C HIS A 8 -10.77 11.16 -12.44
N GLN A 9 -9.64 11.65 -11.91
CA GLN A 9 -8.38 11.85 -12.65
C GLN A 9 -7.38 10.70 -12.51
N MET A 10 -7.61 9.73 -11.61
CA MET A 10 -6.85 8.47 -11.59
C MET A 10 -7.04 7.73 -12.90
N THR A 11 -6.00 7.02 -13.34
CA THR A 11 -6.05 6.21 -14.57
C THR A 11 -6.80 4.89 -14.36
N ASP A 12 -6.91 4.43 -13.11
CA ASP A 12 -7.65 3.25 -12.67
C ASP A 12 -8.03 3.41 -11.17
N GLY A 13 -8.70 2.45 -10.54
CA GLY A 13 -9.07 2.49 -9.11
C GLY A 13 -8.60 1.27 -8.33
N TRP A 14 -7.56 1.42 -7.50
CA TRP A 14 -6.93 0.30 -6.79
C TRP A 14 -7.16 0.36 -5.29
N GLY A 15 -6.48 1.28 -4.59
CA GLY A 15 -6.58 1.43 -3.13
C GLY A 15 -7.19 2.78 -2.75
N LEU A 16 -7.86 2.79 -1.60
CA LEU A 16 -8.39 4.00 -0.96
C LEU A 16 -8.09 3.97 0.53
N ALA A 17 -7.71 5.11 1.09
CA ALA A 17 -7.58 5.33 2.53
C ALA A 17 -8.12 6.71 2.92
N THR A 18 -8.21 7.01 4.21
CA THR A 18 -8.62 8.34 4.67
C THR A 18 -7.99 8.70 6.00
N ASP A 19 -7.65 9.99 6.17
CA ASP A 19 -7.31 10.58 7.47
C ASP A 19 -8.56 11.10 8.23
N GLY A 20 -9.76 10.79 7.72
CA GLY A 20 -11.03 11.29 8.21
C GLY A 20 -11.43 12.66 7.64
N LYS A 21 -10.55 13.32 6.86
CA LYS A 21 -10.82 14.64 6.24
C LYS A 21 -10.80 14.58 4.72
N VAL A 22 -9.82 13.87 4.15
CA VAL A 22 -9.69 13.66 2.70
C VAL A 22 -9.61 12.16 2.41
N LEU A 23 -9.89 11.80 1.15
CA LEU A 23 -9.61 10.46 0.66
C LEU A 23 -8.22 10.46 0.01
N PHE A 24 -7.48 9.37 0.21
CA PHE A 24 -6.27 9.05 -0.52
C PHE A 24 -6.57 7.97 -1.52
N GLY A 25 -6.01 8.03 -2.73
CA GLY A 25 -6.22 7.04 -3.78
C GLY A 25 -4.94 6.61 -4.46
N SER A 26 -4.93 5.36 -4.91
CA SER A 26 -3.90 4.75 -5.75
C SER A 26 -4.55 4.07 -6.96
N ASP A 27 -3.81 3.99 -8.06
CA ASP A 27 -4.28 3.49 -9.36
C ASP A 27 -3.29 2.53 -10.04
N GLY A 28 -2.40 1.91 -9.27
CA GLY A 28 -1.33 1.06 -9.79
C GLY A 28 -0.16 1.83 -10.41
N THR A 29 -0.25 3.15 -10.61
CA THR A 29 0.91 3.97 -10.95
C THR A 29 1.76 4.28 -9.71
N SER A 30 2.74 5.18 -9.86
CA SER A 30 3.49 5.77 -8.75
C SER A 30 2.78 7.00 -8.14
N THR A 31 1.62 7.38 -8.66
CA THR A 31 0.89 8.56 -8.22
C THR A 31 0.01 8.23 -7.02
N LEU A 32 0.15 9.01 -5.96
CA LEU A 32 -0.77 9.04 -4.84
C LEU A 32 -1.65 10.29 -4.94
N TYR A 33 -2.96 10.11 -4.86
CA TYR A 33 -3.96 11.16 -5.03
C TYR A 33 -4.54 11.57 -3.68
N LYS A 34 -4.75 12.88 -3.48
CA LYS A 34 -5.62 13.44 -2.45
C LYS A 34 -6.93 13.88 -3.10
N ILE A 35 -8.05 13.46 -2.54
CA ILE A 35 -9.36 13.58 -3.16
C ILE A 35 -10.32 14.20 -2.13
N ASN A 36 -11.08 15.21 -2.57
CA ASN A 36 -12.11 15.80 -1.74
C ASN A 36 -13.31 14.83 -1.64
N PRO A 37 -13.76 14.44 -0.43
CA PRO A 37 -14.77 13.40 -0.25
C PRO A 37 -16.19 13.82 -0.65
N GLN A 38 -16.46 15.12 -0.75
CA GLN A 38 -17.78 15.65 -1.11
C GLN A 38 -17.96 15.76 -2.62
N THR A 39 -16.87 16.08 -3.32
CA THR A 39 -16.88 16.35 -4.78
C THR A 39 -16.22 15.27 -5.61
N PHE A 40 -15.47 14.35 -4.98
CA PHE A 40 -14.64 13.30 -5.59
C PHE A 40 -13.57 13.82 -6.57
N LYS A 41 -13.29 15.13 -6.55
CA LYS A 41 -12.25 15.75 -7.35
C LYS A 41 -10.88 15.59 -6.67
N VAL A 42 -9.86 15.34 -7.48
CA VAL A 42 -8.45 15.41 -7.03
C VAL A 42 -8.14 16.85 -6.63
N ILE A 43 -7.66 17.02 -5.40
CA ILE A 43 -7.20 18.31 -4.88
C ILE A 43 -5.67 18.43 -4.91
N ASN A 44 -4.96 17.30 -4.88
CA ASN A 44 -3.51 17.23 -5.04
C ASN A 44 -3.10 15.82 -5.47
N LYS A 45 -1.93 15.68 -6.08
CA LYS A 45 -1.31 14.38 -6.39
C LYS A 45 0.21 14.48 -6.36
N GLY A 46 0.87 13.40 -5.95
CA GLY A 46 2.34 13.34 -5.84
C GLY A 46 2.89 12.00 -6.34
N ILE A 47 4.02 12.05 -7.03
CA ILE A 47 4.74 10.86 -7.51
C ILE A 47 5.57 10.30 -6.35
N VAL A 48 5.20 9.14 -5.83
CA VAL A 48 5.90 8.46 -4.74
C VAL A 48 7.24 7.94 -5.22
N LYS A 49 8.30 8.35 -4.52
CA LYS A 49 9.68 7.96 -4.83
C LYS A 49 10.40 7.37 -3.62
N PHE A 50 11.29 6.44 -3.91
CA PHE A 50 12.30 5.93 -2.99
C PHE A 50 13.67 6.07 -3.67
N ASN A 51 14.61 6.76 -3.01
CA ASN A 51 15.96 6.99 -3.53
C ASN A 51 15.97 7.57 -4.97
N GLY A 52 15.07 8.52 -5.25
CA GLY A 52 14.92 9.15 -6.57
C GLY A 52 14.17 8.31 -7.62
N ARG A 53 13.93 7.01 -7.36
CA ARG A 53 13.19 6.11 -8.25
C ARG A 53 11.71 6.08 -7.89
N GLU A 54 10.86 6.01 -8.91
CA GLU A 54 9.42 5.90 -8.71
C GLU A 54 9.03 4.53 -8.14
N VAL A 55 8.07 4.54 -7.22
CA VAL A 55 7.49 3.32 -6.65
C VAL A 55 6.16 3.07 -7.36
N HIS A 56 6.18 2.28 -8.43
CA HIS A 56 4.97 1.89 -9.16
C HIS A 56 4.18 0.80 -8.43
N ASN A 57 2.99 0.49 -8.94
CA ASN A 57 2.13 -0.59 -8.48
C ASN A 57 1.63 -0.40 -7.04
N LEU A 58 1.43 0.85 -6.63
CA LEU A 58 0.74 1.18 -5.38
C LEU A 58 -0.67 0.60 -5.44
N ASN A 59 -0.99 -0.28 -4.51
CA ASN A 59 -2.25 -1.00 -4.47
C ASN A 59 -3.05 -0.58 -3.25
N GLU A 60 -3.46 -1.53 -2.41
CA GLU A 60 -4.25 -1.23 -1.22
C GLU A 60 -3.53 -0.23 -0.28
N LEU A 61 -4.33 0.65 0.33
CA LEU A 61 -3.88 1.77 1.15
C LEU A 61 -4.52 1.72 2.54
N GLU A 62 -3.78 2.14 3.56
CA GLU A 62 -4.31 2.39 4.90
C GLU A 62 -3.65 3.65 5.51
N PHE A 63 -4.40 4.45 6.28
CA PHE A 63 -3.85 5.63 6.96
C PHE A 63 -3.54 5.31 8.42
N ILE A 64 -2.25 5.29 8.76
CA ILE A 64 -1.76 4.84 10.06
C ILE A 64 -0.89 5.93 10.68
N ASN A 65 -1.38 6.54 11.77
CA ASN A 65 -0.63 7.49 12.60
C ASN A 65 0.06 8.62 11.81
N GLY A 66 -0.63 9.22 10.83
CA GLY A 66 -0.08 10.31 10.03
C GLY A 66 0.64 9.87 8.76
N GLU A 67 0.75 8.57 8.49
CA GLU A 67 1.39 8.02 7.30
C GLU A 67 0.38 7.27 6.43
N ILE A 68 0.68 7.17 5.14
CA ILE A 68 -0.08 6.35 4.22
C ILE A 68 0.73 5.09 3.95
N TRP A 69 0.17 3.95 4.30
CA TRP A 69 0.79 2.67 4.04
C TRP A 69 0.20 2.12 2.76
N ALA A 70 1.06 1.65 1.86
CA ALA A 70 0.64 1.11 0.57
C ALA A 70 1.27 -0.27 0.34
N ASN A 71 0.44 -1.26 0.05
CA ASN A 71 0.97 -2.48 -0.57
C ASN A 71 1.58 -2.12 -1.94
N VAL A 72 2.73 -2.71 -2.25
CA VAL A 72 3.29 -2.67 -3.60
C VAL A 72 2.99 -4.00 -4.27
N TRP A 73 2.12 -3.99 -5.27
CA TRP A 73 1.62 -5.20 -5.90
C TRP A 73 2.75 -6.04 -6.52
N GLN A 74 2.59 -7.37 -6.49
CA GLN A 74 3.62 -8.36 -6.86
C GLN A 74 4.89 -8.35 -5.98
N THR A 75 4.81 -7.77 -4.78
CA THR A 75 5.86 -7.84 -3.77
C THR A 75 5.29 -8.22 -2.41
N ASP A 76 6.16 -8.64 -1.49
CA ASP A 76 5.81 -8.79 -0.07
C ASP A 76 6.22 -7.54 0.74
N CYS A 77 6.18 -6.35 0.11
CA CYS A 77 6.56 -5.08 0.71
C CYS A 77 5.35 -4.15 0.92
N ILE A 78 5.43 -3.34 1.98
CA ILE A 78 4.56 -2.19 2.22
C ILE A 78 5.43 -0.94 2.29
N ALA A 79 5.08 0.07 1.51
CA ALA A 79 5.70 1.39 1.57
C ALA A 79 4.99 2.24 2.63
N ARG A 80 5.75 2.88 3.52
CA ARG A 80 5.25 3.93 4.42
C ARG A 80 5.51 5.28 3.76
N ILE A 81 4.48 6.03 3.42
CA ILE A 81 4.54 7.21 2.57
C ILE A 81 4.12 8.44 3.37
N SER A 82 4.79 9.58 3.15
CA SER A 82 4.38 10.85 3.74
C SER A 82 2.96 11.24 3.30
N PRO A 83 2.15 11.85 4.18
CA PRO A 83 0.80 12.25 3.83
C PRO A 83 0.78 13.38 2.81
N GLU A 84 1.83 14.18 2.70
CA GLU A 84 2.04 15.16 1.61
C GLU A 84 2.17 14.49 0.24
N GLY A 85 2.48 13.19 0.23
CA GLY A 85 2.87 12.41 -0.94
C GLY A 85 4.35 12.61 -1.28
N GLY A 86 4.81 11.88 -2.30
CA GLY A 86 6.08 12.16 -2.93
C GLY A 86 7.31 11.45 -2.36
N SER A 87 7.25 10.90 -1.13
CA SER A 87 8.42 10.25 -0.53
C SER A 87 8.04 9.06 0.36
N VAL A 88 8.80 7.98 0.21
CA VAL A 88 8.76 6.82 1.12
C VAL A 88 9.58 7.14 2.37
N LEU A 89 8.91 7.13 3.54
CA LEU A 89 9.48 7.30 4.88
C LEU A 89 10.14 6.03 5.42
N GLY A 90 9.70 4.86 4.94
CA GLY A 90 10.26 3.58 5.33
C GLY A 90 9.58 2.40 4.63
N TRP A 91 10.17 1.23 4.78
CA TRP A 91 9.68 -0.01 4.19
C TRP A 91 9.38 -1.04 5.26
N ILE A 92 8.32 -1.81 5.03
CA ILE A 92 7.97 -2.98 5.83
C ILE A 92 8.08 -4.19 4.92
N LEU A 93 8.85 -5.19 5.35
CA LEU A 93 9.07 -6.43 4.61
C LEU A 93 8.31 -7.56 5.30
N LEU A 94 7.41 -8.22 4.58
CA LEU A 94 6.56 -9.30 5.10
C LEU A 94 6.71 -10.65 4.36
N PRO A 95 7.89 -11.02 3.80
CA PRO A 95 8.01 -12.21 2.94
C PRO A 95 7.68 -13.52 3.68
N ASN A 96 7.83 -13.53 5.01
CA ASN A 96 7.61 -14.73 5.82
C ASN A 96 6.14 -15.13 5.87
N LEU A 97 5.19 -14.18 5.83
CA LEU A 97 3.76 -14.50 5.96
C LEU A 97 3.28 -15.38 4.79
N ARG A 98 3.56 -14.94 3.56
CA ARG A 98 3.21 -15.71 2.35
C ARG A 98 3.98 -17.02 2.29
N LYS A 99 5.28 -16.98 2.62
CA LYS A 99 6.14 -18.17 2.63
C LYS A 99 5.63 -19.26 3.58
N GLU A 100 5.17 -18.89 4.77
CA GLU A 100 4.59 -19.81 5.74
C GLU A 100 3.28 -20.44 5.22
N LEU A 101 2.42 -19.66 4.55
CA LEU A 101 1.20 -20.18 3.93
C LEU A 101 1.52 -21.20 2.82
N ILE A 102 2.49 -20.90 1.95
CA ILE A 102 2.94 -21.84 0.91
C ILE A 102 3.49 -23.12 1.54
N ALA A 103 4.35 -23.00 2.55
CA ALA A 103 4.93 -24.15 3.26
C ALA A 103 3.87 -25.01 3.96
N ALA A 104 2.74 -24.41 4.36
CA ALA A 104 1.58 -25.12 4.90
C ALA A 104 0.66 -25.76 3.83
N GLY A 105 1.07 -25.77 2.56
CA GLY A 105 0.35 -26.45 1.47
C GLY A 105 -0.72 -25.61 0.78
N ASN A 106 -0.80 -24.30 1.03
CA ASN A 106 -1.81 -23.44 0.41
C ASN A 106 -1.37 -23.02 -1.00
N SER A 107 -1.64 -23.86 -2.00
CA SER A 107 -1.22 -23.65 -3.40
C SER A 107 -2.10 -22.69 -4.20
N GLY A 108 -3.31 -22.37 -3.73
CA GLY A 108 -4.26 -21.47 -4.39
C GLY A 108 -4.22 -20.01 -3.94
N ILE A 109 -3.22 -19.62 -3.14
CA ILE A 109 -3.09 -18.25 -2.64
C ILE A 109 -2.39 -17.35 -3.67
N ASP A 110 -2.76 -16.08 -3.67
CA ASP A 110 -2.15 -15.08 -4.54
C ASP A 110 -1.24 -14.15 -3.69
N VAL A 111 -1.16 -12.87 -4.01
CA VAL A 111 -0.21 -11.91 -3.41
C VAL A 111 -0.69 -11.31 -2.08
N LEU A 112 0.26 -10.77 -1.32
CA LEU A 112 -0.01 -9.86 -0.19
C LEU A 112 -0.80 -8.65 -0.70
N ASN A 113 -1.94 -8.35 -0.06
CA ASN A 113 -2.78 -7.19 -0.35
C ASN A 113 -3.88 -7.04 0.72
N GLY A 114 -3.99 -5.87 1.34
CA GLY A 114 -4.94 -5.58 2.41
C GLY A 114 -4.23 -5.26 3.72
N ILE A 115 -4.46 -4.05 4.22
CA ILE A 115 -3.90 -3.50 5.45
C ILE A 115 -5.08 -2.90 6.22
N ALA A 116 -5.17 -3.15 7.52
CA ALA A 116 -6.17 -2.51 8.35
C ALA A 116 -5.55 -2.00 9.66
N TRP A 117 -6.01 -0.82 10.09
CA TRP A 117 -5.55 -0.20 11.33
C TRP A 117 -6.67 -0.04 12.34
N ASP A 118 -6.45 -0.60 13.53
CA ASP A 118 -7.26 -0.32 14.72
C ASP A 118 -6.55 0.71 15.59
N SER A 119 -6.96 1.97 15.45
CA SER A 119 -6.40 3.10 16.19
C SER A 119 -6.68 3.04 17.69
N ASN A 120 -7.78 2.42 18.12
CA ASN A 120 -8.16 2.37 19.54
C ASN A 120 -7.24 1.45 20.34
N ASN A 121 -6.83 0.32 19.75
CA ASN A 121 -5.98 -0.68 20.43
C ASN A 121 -4.56 -0.75 19.86
N SER A 122 -4.24 0.14 18.92
CA SER A 122 -2.96 0.16 18.21
C SER A 122 -2.57 -1.17 17.55
N ARG A 123 -3.50 -1.77 16.78
CA ARG A 123 -3.29 -3.07 16.13
C ARG A 123 -3.27 -2.92 14.61
N ILE A 124 -2.24 -3.49 13.98
CA ILE A 124 -2.11 -3.57 12.52
C ILE A 124 -2.53 -4.97 12.09
N PHE A 125 -3.37 -5.05 11.08
CA PHE A 125 -3.75 -6.30 10.43
C PHE A 125 -3.33 -6.30 8.97
N VAL A 126 -2.87 -7.44 8.48
CA VAL A 126 -2.52 -7.65 7.07
C VAL A 126 -3.04 -9.00 6.59
N THR A 127 -3.31 -9.08 5.30
CA THR A 127 -3.75 -10.31 4.62
C THR A 127 -3.30 -10.31 3.16
N GLY A 128 -3.80 -11.26 2.38
CA GLY A 128 -3.59 -11.29 0.94
C GLY A 128 -4.76 -11.87 0.17
N LYS A 129 -4.66 -11.75 -1.15
CA LYS A 129 -5.66 -12.25 -2.09
C LYS A 129 -5.73 -13.77 -1.98
N LEU A 130 -6.92 -14.29 -1.66
CA LEU A 130 -7.18 -15.72 -1.43
C LEU A 130 -6.39 -16.33 -0.26
N TRP A 131 -5.84 -15.52 0.65
CA TRP A 131 -5.15 -16.06 1.82
C TRP A 131 -6.16 -16.64 2.82
N PRO A 132 -5.87 -17.81 3.42
CA PRO A 132 -6.76 -18.42 4.42
C PRO A 132 -6.61 -17.80 5.82
N LYS A 133 -5.75 -16.79 5.98
CA LYS A 133 -5.43 -16.17 7.26
C LYS A 133 -5.34 -14.66 7.14
N LEU A 134 -5.83 -13.99 8.19
CA LEU A 134 -5.55 -12.59 8.49
C LEU A 134 -4.61 -12.54 9.69
N TYR A 135 -3.58 -11.72 9.61
CA TYR A 135 -2.53 -11.63 10.62
C TYR A 135 -2.62 -10.30 11.36
N GLN A 136 -2.66 -10.34 12.69
CA GLN A 136 -2.25 -9.18 13.49
C GLN A 136 -0.72 -9.17 13.57
N ILE A 137 -0.08 -8.05 13.23
CA ILE A 137 1.38 -7.94 13.19
C ILE A 137 1.89 -6.86 14.16
N LYS A 138 3.17 -7.00 14.54
CA LYS A 138 3.94 -5.98 15.25
C LYS A 138 5.24 -5.74 14.49
N LEU A 139 5.55 -4.48 14.22
CA LEU A 139 6.76 -4.11 13.50
C LEU A 139 7.98 -4.14 14.43
N HIS A 140 9.09 -4.62 13.89
CA HIS A 140 10.39 -4.59 14.54
C HIS A 140 11.42 -3.99 13.57
N PRO A 141 12.31 -3.10 14.02
CA PRO A 141 13.43 -2.67 13.21
C PRO A 141 14.24 -3.86 12.73
N ILE A 142 14.64 -3.83 11.46
CA ILE A 142 15.46 -4.89 10.90
C ILE A 142 16.84 -4.89 11.57
N LYS A 143 17.31 -6.07 11.98
CA LYS A 143 18.66 -6.24 12.57
C LYS A 143 19.73 -6.46 11.52
N LYS A 144 19.33 -6.90 10.31
CA LYS A 144 20.21 -7.06 9.15
C LYS A 144 20.44 -5.69 8.51
N ASN A 145 21.68 -5.40 8.12
CA ASN A 145 21.98 -4.24 7.29
C ASN A 145 21.46 -4.51 5.87
N LEU A 146 20.37 -3.86 5.50
CA LEU A 146 19.92 -3.72 4.12
C LEU A 146 20.30 -2.33 3.64
N ASN A 147 20.91 -2.24 2.46
CA ASN A 147 21.16 -0.98 1.79
C ASN A 147 19.97 -0.61 0.86
N ALA A 148 20.01 0.58 0.26
CA ALA A 148 18.95 1.03 -0.63
C ALA A 148 18.76 0.11 -1.84
N GLY A 149 19.85 -0.41 -2.42
CA GLY A 149 19.80 -1.35 -3.56
C GLY A 149 19.08 -2.65 -3.22
N ASP A 150 19.29 -3.20 -2.02
CA ASP A 150 18.58 -4.41 -1.57
C ASP A 150 17.05 -4.16 -1.51
N ILE A 151 16.64 -2.98 -1.04
CA ILE A 151 15.22 -2.60 -0.97
C ILE A 151 14.65 -2.37 -2.37
N GLU A 152 15.42 -1.76 -3.27
CA GLU A 152 15.03 -1.58 -4.66
C GLU A 152 14.80 -2.93 -5.35
N GLU A 153 15.64 -3.93 -5.11
CA GLU A 153 15.46 -5.28 -5.67
C GLU A 153 14.21 -6.00 -5.12
N LEU A 154 13.97 -5.86 -3.81
CA LEU A 154 12.87 -6.54 -3.13
C LEU A 154 11.50 -5.90 -3.41
N CYS A 155 11.46 -4.56 -3.46
CA CYS A 155 10.21 -3.82 -3.34
C CYS A 155 9.87 -2.95 -4.56
N LEU A 156 10.82 -2.62 -5.44
CA LEU A 156 10.52 -1.86 -6.65
C LEU A 156 10.39 -2.80 -7.84
N ARG A 157 9.17 -2.95 -8.34
CA ARG A 157 8.87 -3.60 -9.63
C ARG A 157 8.64 -2.53 -10.70
N GLY A 158 8.93 -2.88 -11.95
CA GLY A 158 8.56 -2.04 -13.09
C GLY A 158 7.04 -1.81 -13.13
N ALA A 159 6.61 -0.73 -13.77
CA ALA A 159 5.19 -0.48 -13.99
C ALA A 159 4.56 -1.68 -14.72
N ILE A 160 3.45 -2.19 -14.18
CA ILE A 160 2.71 -3.27 -14.83
C ILE A 160 1.60 -2.64 -15.66
N HIS A 161 1.54 -3.01 -16.93
CA HIS A 161 0.51 -2.58 -17.87
C HIS A 161 -0.47 -3.74 -18.08
N PHE A 162 -1.77 -3.44 -18.08
CA PHE A 162 -2.87 -4.37 -18.36
C PHE A 162 -3.29 -4.28 -19.82
#